data_AF-A0A6A4L633-F1
#
_entry.id   AF-A0A6A4L633-F1
#
_cell.length_a   1.000
_cell.length_b   1.000
_cell.length_c   1.000
_cell.angle_alpha   90.00
_cell.angle_beta   90.00
_cell.angle_gamma   90.00
#
_symmetry.space_group_name_H-M   'P 1'
#
loop_
_entity.id
_entity.type
_entity.pdbx_description
1 polymer ?
#
loop_
_entity_poly.entity_id
_entity_poly.type
_entity_poly.pdbx_seq_one_letter_code
_entity_poly.pdbx_strand_id
1 'polypeptide(L)'
;MAREEAENGRDDMQIDGPVPEPERGHAVTDGFNPDYLKIYYGKLFPHKDIFDWLSYGNDRNHPGCDQSYFGRREFSFTLDNDIYLRYQSFNSVSELKKSINEKCPIKIDIGAVYNVDPVKRHAYAQSDDNGFAPVERELIFDVDITDYDDVRYCCSGADVCLDCWPLMTVAIKVIDVSLRDDFGFNHILWVYSGRRGVHCWVCDGKARRLNDEQRASIANYLYLYKGNENSHKKVSLMAGPMHPFVIRSSKISEKHFKEKLVSSQNLFSNEERFEKILEMIPDESVTSELRGAWQESRRSSNLNEAINVSRWELLKCKLQSRKHKGLRKFVEEIALSYAYPRLDMEVCQAFSSFSP
;
A
#
# COMPACT_ATOMS: atom_id res chain seq x y z
N MET A 1 -45.24 -13.43 22.97
CA MET A 1 -44.08 -12.55 23.23
C MET A 1 -43.04 -12.90 22.19
N ALA A 2 -42.87 -12.02 21.22
CA ALA A 2 -42.12 -12.24 19.99
C ALA A 2 -40.61 -12.19 20.25
N ARG A 3 -39.86 -13.01 19.52
CA ARG A 3 -38.40 -12.97 19.42
C ARG A 3 -38.03 -11.87 18.42
N GLU A 4 -37.20 -10.92 18.83
CA GLU A 4 -36.52 -9.98 17.94
C GLU A 4 -35.24 -10.62 17.42
N GLU A 5 -35.16 -10.77 16.09
CA GLU A 5 -33.92 -11.05 15.37
C GLU A 5 -33.28 -9.71 15.01
N ALA A 6 -32.01 -9.52 15.40
CA ALA A 6 -31.22 -8.35 15.06
C ALA A 6 -30.53 -8.58 13.71
N GLU A 7 -30.94 -7.83 12.67
CA GLU A 7 -30.27 -7.81 11.38
C GLU A 7 -29.01 -6.94 11.43
N ASN A 8 -27.87 -7.54 11.09
CA ASN A 8 -26.60 -6.85 10.84
C ASN A 8 -26.63 -6.18 9.46
N GLY A 9 -26.93 -4.89 9.41
CA GLY A 9 -26.77 -4.06 8.22
C GLY A 9 -25.28 -3.84 7.90
N ARG A 10 -24.79 -4.49 6.84
CA ARG A 10 -23.53 -4.11 6.20
C ARG A 10 -23.86 -3.01 5.19
N ASP A 11 -23.40 -1.79 5.43
CA ASP A 11 -23.45 -0.73 4.44
C ASP A 11 -22.46 -1.05 3.31
N ASP A 12 -23.02 -1.41 2.15
CA ASP A 12 -22.29 -1.50 0.90
C ASP A 12 -21.85 -0.09 0.48
N MET A 13 -20.54 0.12 0.36
CA MET A 13 -19.92 1.35 -0.12
C MET A 13 -20.36 1.62 -1.57
N GLN A 14 -21.40 2.43 -1.77
CA GLN A 14 -21.86 2.86 -3.09
C GLN A 14 -20.87 3.89 -3.67
N ILE A 15 -20.47 3.68 -4.91
CA ILE A 15 -19.65 4.63 -5.69
C ILE A 15 -20.63 5.62 -6.33
N ASP A 16 -20.51 6.90 -5.98
CA ASP A 16 -21.33 7.96 -6.57
C ASP A 16 -21.16 8.02 -8.09
N GLY A 17 -22.30 8.12 -8.80
CA GLY A 17 -22.34 8.28 -10.26
C GLY A 17 -21.75 9.62 -10.74
N PRO A 18 -21.57 9.80 -12.06
CA PRO A 18 -20.88 10.97 -12.60
C PRO A 18 -21.63 12.28 -12.34
N VAL A 19 -20.91 13.24 -11.78
CA VAL A 19 -21.37 14.61 -11.45
C VAL A 19 -21.35 15.48 -12.72
N PRO A 20 -22.34 16.37 -12.95
CA PRO A 20 -22.34 17.30 -14.08
C PRO A 20 -21.19 18.33 -13.98
N GLU A 21 -20.62 18.73 -15.12
CA GLU A 21 -19.51 19.69 -15.20
C GLU A 21 -19.84 21.06 -14.58
N PRO A 22 -18.91 21.69 -13.83
CA PRO A 22 -19.12 23.03 -13.30
C PRO A 22 -18.81 24.12 -14.34
N GLU A 23 -19.64 25.16 -14.31
CA GLU A 23 -19.50 26.39 -15.10
C GLU A 23 -18.15 27.10 -14.87
N ARG A 24 -17.66 27.79 -15.90
CA ARG A 24 -16.35 28.48 -15.97
C ARG A 24 -16.23 29.62 -14.94
N GLY A 25 -15.88 29.28 -13.70
CA GLY A 25 -15.26 30.18 -12.73
C GLY A 25 -13.74 30.28 -12.93
N HIS A 26 -13.15 31.40 -12.49
CA HIS A 26 -11.71 31.72 -12.54
C HIS A 26 -10.79 30.51 -12.66
N ALA A 27 -10.06 30.40 -13.78
CA ALA A 27 -9.07 29.35 -14.00
C ALA A 27 -8.08 29.33 -12.84
N VAL A 28 -8.17 28.29 -12.00
CA VAL A 28 -7.11 27.93 -11.07
C VAL A 28 -5.89 27.67 -11.95
N THR A 29 -4.84 28.47 -11.79
CA THR A 29 -3.59 28.25 -12.53
C THR A 29 -3.09 26.84 -12.24
N ASP A 30 -2.75 26.07 -13.28
CA ASP A 30 -2.14 24.74 -13.18
C ASP A 30 -0.74 24.87 -12.55
N GLY A 31 -0.68 24.94 -11.22
CA GLY A 31 0.55 25.09 -10.47
C GLY A 31 0.32 25.18 -8.97
N PHE A 32 1.26 24.63 -8.18
CA PHE A 32 1.24 24.76 -6.73
C PHE A 32 1.38 26.24 -6.33
N ASN A 33 0.44 26.73 -5.52
CA ASN A 33 0.50 28.08 -4.95
C ASN A 33 0.71 27.97 -3.42
N PRO A 34 1.86 28.44 -2.90
CA PRO A 34 2.14 28.45 -1.45
C PRO A 34 1.10 29.19 -0.62
N ASP A 35 0.37 30.15 -1.19
CA ASP A 35 -0.69 30.87 -0.47
C ASP A 35 -1.92 29.98 -0.22
N TYR A 36 -2.19 28.98 -1.07
CA TYR A 36 -3.23 27.99 -0.80
C TYR A 36 -2.87 27.11 0.39
N LEU A 37 -1.59 26.81 0.59
CA LEU A 37 -1.12 26.03 1.72
C LEU A 37 -1.35 26.76 3.06
N LYS A 38 -1.14 28.09 3.10
CA LYS A 38 -1.48 28.93 4.26
C LYS A 38 -2.97 28.87 4.58
N ILE A 39 -3.83 28.94 3.56
CA ILE A 39 -5.29 28.83 3.74
C ILE A 39 -5.67 27.44 4.23
N TYR A 40 -5.07 26.40 3.64
CA TYR A 40 -5.30 25.01 4.01
C TYR A 40 -4.95 24.77 5.48
N TYR A 41 -3.76 25.15 5.94
CA TYR A 41 -3.39 25.04 7.35
C TYR A 41 -4.23 25.97 8.26
N GLY A 42 -4.58 27.17 7.80
CA GLY A 42 -5.38 28.09 8.59
C GLY A 42 -6.82 27.61 8.83
N LYS A 43 -7.42 26.89 7.88
CA LYS A 43 -8.87 26.64 7.84
C LYS A 43 -9.30 25.18 7.67
N LEU A 44 -8.51 24.33 7.02
CA LEU A 44 -8.94 23.00 6.56
C LEU A 44 -8.17 21.86 7.21
N PHE A 45 -6.87 22.02 7.46
CA PHE A 45 -6.05 20.95 8.05
C PHE A 45 -6.59 20.55 9.44
N PRO A 46 -6.87 19.26 9.67
CA PRO A 46 -7.56 18.78 10.86
C PRO A 46 -6.60 18.66 12.06
N HIS A 47 -6.10 19.80 12.55
CA HIS A 47 -5.11 19.88 13.62
C HIS A 47 -5.50 19.09 14.87
N LYS A 48 -6.78 19.19 15.27
CA LYS A 48 -7.29 18.51 16.45
C LYS A 48 -7.33 17.00 16.23
N ASP A 49 -7.83 16.53 15.09
CA ASP A 49 -7.94 15.09 14.82
C ASP A 49 -6.55 14.43 14.69
N ILE A 50 -5.58 15.12 14.08
CA ILE A 50 -4.18 14.64 14.05
C ILE A 50 -3.60 14.55 15.46
N PHE A 51 -3.81 15.56 16.30
CA PHE A 51 -3.35 15.54 17.69
C PHE A 51 -4.01 14.42 18.49
N ASP A 52 -5.33 14.29 18.40
CA ASP A 52 -6.10 13.26 19.12
C ASP A 52 -5.68 11.85 18.68
N TRP A 53 -5.51 11.62 17.37
CA TRP A 53 -5.02 10.36 16.81
C TRP A 53 -3.66 10.00 17.40
N LEU A 54 -2.69 10.90 17.32
CA LEU A 54 -1.31 10.63 17.71
C LEU A 54 -1.08 10.70 19.22
N SER A 55 -2.04 11.21 19.99
CA SER A 55 -2.01 11.19 21.46
C SER A 55 -2.46 9.86 22.05
N TYR A 56 -3.26 9.07 21.31
CA TYR A 56 -3.79 7.78 21.76
C TYR A 56 -4.49 7.81 23.13
N GLY A 57 -5.15 8.93 23.45
CA GLY A 57 -5.86 9.13 24.71
C GLY A 57 -4.98 9.50 25.90
N ASN A 58 -3.65 9.64 25.72
CA ASN A 58 -2.72 10.06 26.77
C ASN A 58 -2.86 11.55 27.16
N ASP A 59 -3.63 12.31 26.39
CA ASP A 59 -4.00 13.71 26.61
C ASP A 59 -5.19 13.89 27.58
N ARG A 60 -5.76 12.79 28.09
CA ARG A 60 -6.93 12.77 28.97
C ARG A 60 -6.57 12.58 30.45
N ASN A 61 -7.55 12.79 31.33
CA ASN A 61 -7.40 12.59 32.77
C ASN A 61 -7.85 11.18 33.20
N HIS A 62 -7.00 10.16 33.03
CA HIS A 62 -7.22 8.83 33.61
C HIS A 62 -5.91 8.27 34.20
N PRO A 63 -5.94 7.31 35.14
CA PRO A 63 -4.75 6.88 35.90
C PRO A 63 -3.57 6.33 35.08
N GLY A 64 -3.77 6.03 33.79
CA GLY A 64 -2.76 5.48 32.89
C GLY A 64 -2.33 6.45 31.79
N CYS A 65 -2.73 7.73 31.85
CA CYS A 65 -2.33 8.71 30.86
C CYS A 65 -0.87 9.15 31.08
N ASP A 66 -0.10 9.24 30.00
CA ASP A 66 1.19 9.94 29.99
C ASP A 66 1.05 11.26 29.26
N GLN A 67 0.82 12.35 29.99
CA GLN A 67 0.62 13.68 29.40
C GLN A 67 1.80 14.16 28.53
N SER A 68 2.99 13.57 28.70
CA SER A 68 4.17 13.90 27.90
C SER A 68 4.30 13.06 26.62
N TYR A 69 3.42 12.07 26.41
CA TYR A 69 3.48 11.15 25.26
C TYR A 69 3.54 11.88 23.91
N PHE A 70 2.62 12.83 23.66
CA PHE A 70 2.59 13.59 22.42
C PHE A 70 3.81 14.53 22.29
N GLY A 71 4.27 15.11 23.41
CA GLY A 71 5.49 15.93 23.48
C GLY A 71 6.78 15.18 23.15
N ARG A 72 6.75 13.84 23.08
CA ARG A 72 7.87 13.01 22.66
C ARG A 72 7.74 12.48 21.23
N ARG A 73 6.66 12.81 20.51
CA ARG A 73 6.50 12.48 19.09
C ARG A 73 7.37 13.38 18.23
N GLU A 74 8.19 12.78 17.37
CA GLU A 74 8.90 13.52 16.33
C GLU A 74 7.96 13.85 15.17
N PHE A 75 8.03 15.11 14.72
CA PHE A 75 7.58 15.57 13.42
C PHE A 75 8.79 16.07 12.63
N SER A 76 8.72 15.92 11.31
CA SER A 76 9.62 16.61 10.39
C SER A 76 8.82 17.51 9.46
N PHE A 77 9.39 18.68 9.15
CA PHE A 77 8.82 19.62 8.20
C PHE A 77 9.78 19.83 7.04
N THR A 78 9.30 19.61 5.82
CA THR A 78 10.00 20.04 4.59
C THR A 78 9.46 21.40 4.19
N LEU A 79 10.30 22.43 4.23
CA LEU A 79 9.95 23.78 3.80
C LEU A 79 10.30 24.01 2.32
N ASP A 80 10.05 25.21 1.83
CA ASP A 80 10.50 25.63 0.50
C ASP A 80 12.03 25.52 0.34
N ASN A 81 12.48 25.26 -0.88
CA ASN A 81 13.87 24.91 -1.21
C ASN A 81 14.39 23.64 -0.49
N ASP A 82 13.50 22.68 -0.21
CA ASP A 82 13.81 21.37 0.40
C ASP A 82 14.55 21.47 1.75
N ILE A 83 14.34 22.55 2.50
CA ILE A 83 14.88 22.70 3.85
C ILE A 83 14.16 21.72 4.78
N TYR A 84 14.91 20.74 5.29
CA TYR A 84 14.39 19.68 6.13
C TYR A 84 14.60 19.96 7.63
N LEU A 85 13.51 20.13 8.38
CA LEU A 85 13.50 20.41 9.82
C LEU A 85 13.05 19.18 10.62
N ARG A 86 14.02 18.40 11.09
CA ARG A 86 13.79 17.22 11.94
C ARG A 86 13.58 17.55 13.41
N TYR A 87 13.17 16.52 14.18
CA TYR A 87 13.10 16.55 15.64
C TYR A 87 12.22 17.69 16.17
N GLN A 88 11.17 18.03 15.44
CA GLN A 88 10.13 18.93 15.94
C GLN A 88 9.21 18.12 16.86
N SER A 89 8.75 18.73 17.95
CA SER A 89 7.80 18.15 18.89
C SER A 89 6.93 19.26 19.45
N PHE A 90 5.74 18.90 19.94
CA PHE A 90 4.75 19.86 20.43
C PHE A 90 4.02 19.27 21.63
N ASN A 91 3.62 20.08 22.60
CA ASN A 91 2.94 19.61 23.81
C ASN A 91 1.43 19.82 23.77
N SER A 92 0.91 20.55 22.77
CA SER A 92 -0.51 20.84 22.64
C SER A 92 -0.95 21.06 21.20
N VAL A 93 -2.26 20.94 20.95
CA VAL A 93 -2.89 21.30 19.66
C VAL A 93 -2.56 22.74 19.27
N SER A 94 -2.53 23.67 20.24
CA SER A 94 -2.22 25.07 20.00
C SER A 94 -0.77 25.28 19.54
N GLU A 95 0.20 24.58 20.13
CA GLU A 95 1.60 24.63 19.72
C GLU A 95 1.80 24.02 18.33
N LEU A 96 1.22 22.84 18.06
CA LEU A 96 1.26 22.19 16.74
C LEU A 96 0.67 23.12 15.67
N LYS A 97 -0.54 23.64 15.91
CA LYS A 97 -1.23 24.56 14.98
C LYS A 97 -0.44 25.83 14.75
N LYS A 98 0.11 26.43 15.81
CA LYS A 98 0.94 27.63 15.67
C LYS A 98 2.15 27.35 14.79
N SER A 99 2.88 26.25 15.05
CA SER A 99 4.09 25.95 14.29
C SER A 99 3.82 25.60 12.84
N ILE A 100 2.77 24.83 12.53
CA ILE A 100 2.39 24.49 11.15
C ILE A 100 1.99 25.76 10.39
N ASN A 101 1.21 26.65 10.98
CA ASN A 101 0.80 27.90 10.32
C ASN A 101 1.97 28.88 10.12
N GLU A 102 2.89 28.98 11.09
CA GLU A 102 4.06 29.86 11.00
C GLU A 102 5.09 29.37 9.97
N LYS A 103 5.38 28.06 9.97
CA LYS A 103 6.40 27.48 9.08
C LYS A 103 5.85 27.14 7.70
N CYS A 104 4.54 26.91 7.58
CA CYS A 104 3.84 26.57 6.34
C CYS A 104 4.55 25.47 5.52
N PRO A 105 4.78 24.27 6.10
CA PRO A 105 5.61 23.24 5.47
C PRO A 105 4.95 22.61 4.24
N ILE A 106 5.74 22.36 3.18
CA ILE A 106 5.31 21.67 1.97
C ILE A 106 5.01 20.19 2.26
N LYS A 107 5.77 19.57 3.17
CA LYS A 107 5.53 18.18 3.64
C LYS A 107 5.66 18.10 5.15
N ILE A 108 4.88 17.19 5.75
CA ILE A 108 4.92 16.88 7.17
C ILE A 108 5.11 15.36 7.31
N ASP A 109 6.22 14.95 7.91
CA ASP A 109 6.47 13.54 8.22
C ASP A 109 6.22 13.30 9.71
N ILE A 110 5.62 12.14 10.04
CA ILE A 110 5.37 11.73 11.43
C ILE A 110 6.36 10.62 11.79
N GLY A 111 7.18 10.88 12.81
CA GLY A 111 8.23 9.97 13.29
C GLY A 111 7.79 9.16 14.51
N ALA A 112 8.75 8.57 15.20
CA ALA A 112 8.50 7.80 16.42
C ALA A 112 8.15 8.69 17.63
N VAL A 113 7.55 8.08 18.65
CA VAL A 113 7.59 8.58 20.02
C VAL A 113 8.93 8.18 20.62
N TYR A 114 9.63 9.13 21.23
CA TYR A 114 10.92 8.94 21.87
C TYR A 114 10.80 8.79 23.40
N ASN A 115 11.89 8.38 24.04
CA ASN A 115 12.00 8.34 25.51
C ASN A 115 12.09 9.74 26.13
N VAL A 116 12.54 10.74 25.38
CA VAL A 116 12.59 12.16 25.78
C VAL A 116 12.07 13.05 24.65
N ASP A 117 11.85 14.33 24.96
CA ASP A 117 11.45 15.36 23.98
C ASP A 117 12.50 15.51 22.84
N PRO A 118 12.12 15.26 21.57
CA PRO A 118 13.01 15.37 20.41
C PRO A 118 13.76 16.71 20.27
N VAL A 119 13.13 17.81 20.67
CA VAL A 119 13.76 19.14 20.62
C VAL A 119 14.93 19.22 21.62
N LYS A 120 14.87 18.47 22.73
CA LYS A 120 15.88 18.44 23.80
C LYS A 120 16.92 17.33 23.63
N ARG A 121 16.90 16.57 22.53
CA ARG A 121 17.76 15.39 22.28
C ARG A 121 19.25 15.61 22.58
N HIS A 122 19.79 16.81 22.32
CA HIS A 122 21.21 17.10 22.53
C HIS A 122 21.64 16.99 24.00
N ALA A 123 20.74 17.25 24.95
CA ALA A 123 21.02 17.09 26.37
C ALA A 123 21.18 15.63 26.80
N TYR A 124 20.71 14.68 25.98
CA TYR A 124 20.69 13.24 26.25
C TYR A 124 21.56 12.43 25.29
N ALA A 125 22.30 13.11 24.40
CA ALA A 125 23.16 12.46 23.41
C ALA A 125 24.47 11.90 24.01
N GLN A 126 24.81 12.27 25.24
CA GLN A 126 26.09 11.93 25.90
C GLN A 126 25.93 10.99 27.12
N SER A 127 24.74 10.45 27.40
CA SER A 127 24.53 9.56 28.53
C SER A 127 24.68 8.09 28.12
N ASP A 128 25.67 7.40 28.69
CA ASP A 128 26.00 6.00 28.40
C ASP A 128 24.88 4.99 28.75
N ASP A 129 23.98 5.33 29.68
CA ASP A 129 22.97 4.40 30.22
C ASP A 129 21.52 4.68 29.78
N ASN A 130 21.21 5.84 29.17
CA ASN A 130 19.83 6.24 28.79
C ASN A 130 19.81 7.30 27.66
N GLY A 131 20.45 6.99 26.52
CA GLY A 131 20.51 7.88 25.36
C GLY A 131 19.14 8.18 24.70
N PHE A 132 19.12 9.16 23.81
CA PHE A 132 17.94 9.49 22.99
C PHE A 132 17.56 8.32 22.08
N ALA A 133 16.41 7.69 22.31
CA ALA A 133 15.98 6.48 21.61
C ALA A 133 14.46 6.46 21.35
N PRO A 134 14.03 5.89 20.21
CA PRO A 134 12.62 5.74 19.89
C PRO A 134 12.02 4.58 20.70
N VAL A 135 10.77 4.73 21.19
CA VAL A 135 10.10 3.77 22.10
C VAL A 135 8.77 3.25 21.58
N GLU A 136 8.04 4.03 20.79
CA GLU A 136 6.83 3.58 20.10
C GLU A 136 6.75 4.19 18.70
N ARG A 137 6.25 3.44 17.72
CA ARG A 137 5.89 3.94 16.40
C ARG A 137 4.89 3.01 15.75
N GLU A 138 3.92 3.53 15.03
CA GLU A 138 2.98 2.77 14.22
C GLU A 138 3.72 1.78 13.30
N LEU A 139 3.12 0.62 13.04
CA LEU A 139 3.63 -0.29 12.00
C LEU A 139 3.11 0.21 10.66
N ILE A 140 4.01 0.55 9.75
CA ILE A 140 3.69 1.24 8.50
C ILE A 140 4.03 0.35 7.31
N PHE A 141 3.14 0.34 6.31
CA PHE A 141 3.41 -0.26 5.02
C PHE A 141 3.24 0.79 3.93
N ASP A 142 4.20 0.87 3.01
CA ASP A 142 4.15 1.74 1.84
C ASP A 142 4.14 0.88 0.57
N VAL A 143 3.25 1.22 -0.34
CA VAL A 143 3.09 0.58 -1.65
C VAL A 143 2.98 1.67 -2.70
N ASP A 144 4.02 1.80 -3.52
CA ASP A 144 4.07 2.72 -4.66
C ASP A 144 3.76 1.95 -5.96
N ILE A 145 3.01 2.57 -6.86
CA ILE A 145 2.70 1.98 -8.15
C ILE A 145 3.93 1.82 -9.06
N THR A 146 5.00 2.59 -8.84
CA THR A 146 6.22 2.51 -9.66
C THR A 146 6.88 1.16 -9.57
N ASP A 147 6.71 0.49 -8.42
CA ASP A 147 7.20 -0.85 -8.22
C ASP A 147 6.56 -1.85 -9.17
N TYR A 148 5.48 -1.49 -9.88
CA TYR A 148 4.74 -2.33 -10.84
C TYR A 148 4.97 -1.95 -12.30
N ASP A 149 5.97 -1.12 -12.61
CA ASP A 149 6.28 -0.68 -13.98
C ASP A 149 6.54 -1.83 -14.96
N ASP A 150 7.00 -2.99 -14.47
CA ASP A 150 7.23 -4.19 -15.28
C ASP A 150 5.93 -4.94 -15.68
N VAL A 151 4.81 -4.67 -15.01
CA VAL A 151 3.54 -5.39 -15.21
C VAL A 151 2.37 -4.49 -15.61
N ARG A 152 2.58 -3.18 -15.71
CA ARG A 152 1.58 -2.21 -16.18
C ARG A 152 2.00 -1.58 -17.50
N TYR A 153 1.04 -1.41 -18.40
CA TYR A 153 1.24 -0.92 -19.77
C TYR A 153 0.39 0.32 -20.10
N CYS A 154 -0.47 0.76 -19.18
CA CYS A 154 -1.29 1.96 -19.34
C CYS A 154 -0.59 3.25 -18.93
N CYS A 155 0.42 3.16 -18.04
CA CYS A 155 1.20 4.27 -17.50
C CYS A 155 2.65 3.83 -17.23
N SER A 156 3.54 4.78 -16.97
CA SER A 156 4.93 4.53 -16.55
C SER A 156 5.37 5.50 -15.46
N GLY A 157 6.38 5.12 -14.67
CA GLY A 157 6.94 5.95 -13.61
C GLY A 157 5.87 6.47 -12.65
N ALA A 158 5.76 7.79 -12.51
CA ALA A 158 4.90 8.39 -11.50
C ALA A 158 3.41 8.53 -11.90
N ASP A 159 3.06 8.19 -13.14
CA ASP A 159 1.70 8.41 -13.67
C ASP A 159 0.76 7.29 -13.24
N VAL A 160 -0.51 7.65 -12.98
CA VAL A 160 -1.56 6.72 -12.55
C VAL A 160 -2.85 6.94 -13.32
N CYS A 161 -3.61 5.87 -13.52
CA CYS A 161 -4.95 5.93 -14.07
C CYS A 161 -5.83 4.82 -13.48
N LEU A 162 -7.11 4.82 -13.85
CA LEU A 162 -8.10 3.84 -13.38
C LEU A 162 -7.78 2.40 -13.83
N ASP A 163 -6.93 2.21 -14.84
CA ASP A 163 -6.56 0.88 -15.34
C ASP A 163 -5.51 0.19 -14.46
N CYS A 164 -4.59 0.93 -13.83
CA CYS A 164 -3.54 0.40 -12.95
C CYS A 164 -3.85 0.54 -11.46
N TRP A 165 -4.78 1.43 -11.05
CA TRP A 165 -5.22 1.54 -9.66
C TRP A 165 -5.77 0.25 -9.01
N PRO A 166 -6.31 -0.74 -9.77
CA PRO A 166 -6.63 -2.05 -9.20
C PRO A 166 -5.44 -2.73 -8.50
N LEU A 167 -4.19 -2.40 -8.83
CA LEU A 167 -3.00 -2.88 -8.11
C LEU A 167 -3.01 -2.41 -6.64
N MET A 168 -3.31 -1.13 -6.39
CA MET A 168 -3.45 -0.60 -5.03
C MET A 168 -4.65 -1.21 -4.30
N THR A 169 -5.72 -1.51 -5.03
CA THR A 169 -6.88 -2.21 -4.45
C THR A 169 -6.51 -3.62 -3.97
N VAL A 170 -5.70 -4.36 -4.73
CA VAL A 170 -5.19 -5.67 -4.31
C VAL A 170 -4.22 -5.51 -3.14
N ALA A 171 -3.34 -4.51 -3.17
CA ALA A 171 -2.45 -4.15 -2.06
C ALA A 171 -3.20 -4.05 -0.74
N ILE A 172 -4.20 -3.17 -0.69
CA ILE A 172 -5.05 -2.94 0.49
C ILE A 172 -5.72 -4.25 0.92
N LYS A 173 -6.40 -4.97 0.01
CA LYS A 173 -7.17 -6.17 0.37
C LYS A 173 -6.31 -7.30 0.92
N VAL A 174 -5.13 -7.53 0.34
CA VAL A 174 -4.23 -8.59 0.79
C VAL A 174 -3.62 -8.25 2.15
N ILE A 175 -3.12 -7.02 2.30
CA ILE A 175 -2.44 -6.58 3.52
C ILE A 175 -3.45 -6.45 4.66
N ASP A 176 -4.57 -5.74 4.47
CA ASP A 176 -5.57 -5.47 5.51
C ASP A 176 -6.15 -6.77 6.11
N VAL A 177 -6.56 -7.71 5.26
CA VAL A 177 -7.08 -9.01 5.72
C VAL A 177 -6.03 -9.79 6.50
N SER A 178 -4.76 -9.73 6.09
CA SER A 178 -3.70 -10.43 6.81
C SER A 178 -3.39 -9.77 8.16
N LEU A 179 -3.36 -8.44 8.22
CA LEU A 179 -3.20 -7.69 9.47
C LEU A 179 -4.33 -7.96 10.47
N ARG A 180 -5.57 -8.09 9.98
CA ARG A 180 -6.74 -8.40 10.83
C ARG A 180 -6.80 -9.87 11.22
N ASP A 181 -6.83 -10.78 10.25
CA ASP A 181 -7.14 -12.18 10.49
C ASP A 181 -5.95 -12.96 11.04
N ASP A 182 -4.72 -12.63 10.62
CA ASP A 182 -3.53 -13.39 11.01
C ASP A 182 -2.82 -12.77 12.22
N PHE A 183 -2.78 -11.44 12.31
CA PHE A 183 -2.10 -10.72 13.41
C PHE A 183 -3.05 -10.13 14.47
N GLY A 184 -4.36 -10.10 14.20
CA GLY A 184 -5.36 -9.60 15.13
C GLY A 184 -5.25 -8.11 15.39
N PHE A 185 -4.80 -7.31 14.42
CA PHE A 185 -4.81 -5.84 14.52
C PHE A 185 -6.18 -5.28 14.17
N ASN A 186 -6.59 -4.22 14.86
CA ASN A 186 -7.94 -3.66 14.75
C ASN A 186 -7.93 -2.24 14.20
N HIS A 187 -6.95 -1.43 14.61
CA HIS A 187 -6.84 -0.02 14.32
C HIS A 187 -5.90 0.18 13.13
N ILE A 188 -6.46 0.09 11.93
CA ILE A 188 -5.72 0.19 10.67
C ILE A 188 -6.27 1.36 9.88
N LEU A 189 -5.40 2.30 9.52
CA LEU A 189 -5.72 3.48 8.72
C LEU A 189 -4.97 3.40 7.38
N TRP A 190 -5.71 3.37 6.28
CA TRP A 190 -5.16 3.49 4.92
C TRP A 190 -5.26 4.93 4.45
N VAL A 191 -4.17 5.46 3.91
CA VAL A 191 -4.06 6.84 3.45
C VAL A 191 -3.53 6.85 2.02
N TYR A 192 -4.15 7.65 1.14
CA TYR A 192 -3.60 7.89 -0.19
C TYR A 192 -2.32 8.73 -0.09
N SER A 193 -1.26 8.37 -0.81
CA SER A 193 0.04 9.06 -0.72
C SER A 193 0.06 10.48 -1.31
N GLY A 194 -1.07 10.93 -1.89
CA GLY A 194 -1.19 12.21 -2.57
C GLY A 194 -0.86 12.16 -4.05
N ARG A 195 -0.30 11.03 -4.55
CA ARG A 195 -0.01 10.88 -5.98
C ARG A 195 -0.23 9.48 -6.55
N ARG A 196 0.45 8.47 -6.02
CA ARG A 196 0.64 7.21 -6.77
C ARG A 196 0.79 5.95 -5.91
N GLY A 197 0.39 6.02 -4.65
CA GLY A 197 0.54 4.92 -3.72
C GLY A 197 -0.43 5.03 -2.56
N VAL A 198 -0.28 4.10 -1.62
CA VAL A 198 -1.09 4.02 -0.41
C VAL A 198 -0.22 3.66 0.78
N HIS A 199 -0.44 4.34 1.90
CA HIS A 199 0.24 4.08 3.17
C HIS A 199 -0.73 3.42 4.14
N CYS A 200 -0.31 2.36 4.81
CA CYS A 200 -1.07 1.69 5.87
C CYS A 200 -0.44 2.02 7.22
N TRP A 201 -1.24 2.51 8.16
CA TRP A 201 -0.85 2.82 9.53
C TRP A 201 -1.55 1.88 10.51
N VAL A 202 -0.83 0.91 11.04
CA VAL A 202 -1.33 0.01 12.09
C VAL A 202 -1.05 0.62 13.45
N CYS A 203 -2.13 1.05 14.10
CA CYS A 203 -2.12 1.92 15.25
C CYS A 203 -2.40 1.20 16.58
N ASP A 204 -2.64 -0.12 16.58
CA ASP A 204 -2.81 -0.90 17.83
C ASP A 204 -1.62 -0.69 18.77
N GLY A 205 -1.87 -0.58 20.08
CA GLY A 205 -0.78 -0.40 21.07
C GLY A 205 0.28 -1.50 21.01
N LYS A 206 -0.12 -2.76 20.71
CA LYS A 206 0.82 -3.87 20.50
C LYS A 206 1.65 -3.71 19.22
N ALA A 207 1.10 -3.12 18.16
CA ALA A 207 1.83 -2.83 16.92
C ALA A 207 2.85 -1.71 17.15
N ARG A 208 2.47 -0.68 17.92
CA ARG A 208 3.34 0.46 18.19
C ARG A 208 4.63 0.11 18.94
N ARG A 209 4.58 -0.94 19.75
CA ARG A 209 5.69 -1.43 20.58
C ARG A 209 6.52 -2.55 19.95
N LEU A 210 6.26 -2.92 18.70
CA LEU A 210 7.05 -3.96 18.02
C LEU A 210 8.48 -3.47 17.81
N ASN A 211 9.46 -4.29 18.18
CA ASN A 211 10.87 -4.03 17.87
C ASN A 211 11.17 -4.32 16.37
N ASP A 212 12.38 -3.96 15.91
CA ASP A 212 12.79 -4.15 14.51
C ASP A 212 12.68 -5.60 14.03
N GLU A 213 13.07 -6.57 14.85
CA GLU A 213 13.00 -8.01 14.51
C GLU A 213 11.55 -8.47 14.29
N GLN A 214 10.65 -8.03 15.15
CA GLN A 214 9.22 -8.34 15.05
C GLN A 214 8.58 -7.67 13.83
N ARG A 215 8.92 -6.41 13.55
CA ARG A 215 8.49 -5.70 12.33
C ARG A 215 8.98 -6.43 11.09
N ALA A 216 10.26 -6.79 11.06
CA ALA A 216 10.85 -7.56 9.97
C ALA A 216 10.18 -8.92 9.79
N SER A 217 9.81 -9.60 10.88
CA SER A 217 9.08 -10.88 10.81
C SER A 217 7.70 -10.72 10.18
N ILE A 218 6.96 -9.66 10.52
CA ILE A 218 5.65 -9.36 9.89
C ILE A 218 5.83 -8.99 8.41
N ALA A 219 6.78 -8.12 8.08
CA ALA A 219 7.08 -7.74 6.71
C ALA A 219 7.46 -8.98 5.87
N ASN A 220 8.33 -9.85 6.40
CA ASN A 220 8.75 -11.08 5.74
C ASN A 220 7.61 -12.08 5.56
N TYR A 221 6.67 -12.15 6.51
CA TYR A 221 5.45 -12.96 6.36
C TYR A 221 4.62 -12.51 5.15
N LEU A 222 4.53 -11.20 4.92
CA LEU A 222 3.80 -10.61 3.79
C LEU A 222 4.63 -10.55 2.49
N TYR A 223 5.93 -10.84 2.53
CA TYR A 223 6.84 -10.66 1.40
C TYR A 223 6.91 -11.91 0.50
N LEU A 224 6.04 -11.96 -0.52
CA LEU A 224 6.01 -13.05 -1.52
C LEU A 224 6.74 -12.72 -2.84
N TYR A 225 6.81 -11.43 -3.21
CA TYR A 225 7.51 -10.98 -4.42
C TYR A 225 9.00 -10.86 -4.13
N LYS A 226 9.83 -11.78 -4.65
CA LYS A 226 11.26 -11.89 -4.30
C LYS A 226 12.22 -11.78 -5.49
N GLY A 227 11.71 -11.72 -6.72
CA GLY A 227 12.55 -11.64 -7.92
C GLY A 227 13.02 -10.22 -8.25
N ASN A 228 14.24 -10.09 -8.77
CA ASN A 228 14.77 -8.83 -9.31
C ASN A 228 14.42 -8.66 -10.80
N GLU A 229 14.79 -7.55 -11.43
CA GLU A 229 14.50 -7.26 -12.86
C GLU A 229 14.92 -8.39 -13.83
N ASN A 230 15.98 -9.12 -13.49
CA ASN A 230 16.50 -10.23 -14.30
C ASN A 230 15.79 -11.57 -14.06
N SER A 231 14.86 -11.63 -13.11
CA SER A 231 14.17 -12.87 -12.74
C SER A 231 12.88 -13.04 -13.56
N HIS A 232 12.83 -14.02 -14.46
CA HIS A 232 11.60 -14.38 -15.18
C HIS A 232 10.47 -14.81 -14.22
N LYS A 233 10.81 -15.30 -13.03
CA LYS A 233 9.85 -15.70 -11.99
C LYS A 233 10.04 -14.85 -10.73
N LYS A 234 9.09 -13.94 -10.48
CA LYS A 234 9.13 -13.01 -9.35
C LYS A 234 8.51 -13.57 -8.07
N VAL A 235 7.57 -14.50 -8.22
CA VAL A 235 6.93 -15.24 -7.14
C VAL A 235 7.11 -16.72 -7.40
N SER A 236 7.69 -17.45 -6.45
CA SER A 236 7.86 -18.91 -6.54
C SER A 236 7.22 -19.60 -5.34
N LEU A 237 6.19 -20.38 -5.61
CA LEU A 237 5.49 -21.15 -4.60
C LEU A 237 6.21 -22.49 -4.41
N MET A 238 6.60 -22.78 -3.16
CA MET A 238 7.35 -24.00 -2.83
C MET A 238 6.60 -25.27 -3.24
N ALA A 239 7.34 -26.35 -3.50
CA ALA A 239 6.77 -27.68 -3.67
C ALA A 239 6.12 -28.14 -2.34
N GLY A 240 4.84 -28.57 -2.39
CA GLY A 240 4.07 -28.97 -1.20
C GLY A 240 2.78 -28.16 -0.97
N PRO A 241 2.09 -28.35 0.18
CA PRO A 241 0.90 -27.58 0.53
C PRO A 241 1.18 -26.07 0.62
N MET A 242 0.28 -25.25 0.09
CA MET A 242 0.40 -23.79 0.20
C MET A 242 0.00 -23.32 1.60
N HIS A 243 0.73 -22.35 2.13
CA HIS A 243 0.38 -21.71 3.39
C HIS A 243 -1.02 -21.04 3.29
N PRO A 244 -1.87 -21.06 4.33
CA PRO A 244 -3.22 -20.49 4.28
C PRO A 244 -3.27 -19.03 3.80
N PHE A 245 -2.32 -18.20 4.25
CA PHE A 245 -2.17 -16.83 3.76
C PHE A 245 -1.91 -16.76 2.27
N VAL A 246 -1.01 -17.59 1.72
CA VAL A 246 -0.74 -17.64 0.27
C VAL A 246 -2.00 -18.02 -0.48
N ILE A 247 -2.76 -19.02 -0.01
CA ILE A 247 -4.03 -19.43 -0.63
C ILE A 247 -5.02 -18.26 -0.70
N ARG A 248 -5.17 -17.53 0.41
CA ARG A 248 -6.07 -16.38 0.51
C ARG A 248 -5.62 -15.24 -0.41
N SER A 249 -4.33 -14.90 -0.38
CA SER A 249 -3.72 -13.89 -1.24
C SER A 249 -3.86 -14.23 -2.72
N SER A 250 -3.57 -15.47 -3.12
CA SER A 250 -3.75 -15.94 -4.50
C SER A 250 -5.19 -15.77 -4.98
N LYS A 251 -6.18 -16.09 -4.14
CA LYS A 251 -7.61 -15.91 -4.50
C LYS A 251 -7.96 -14.44 -4.73
N ILE A 252 -7.47 -13.54 -3.87
CA ILE A 252 -7.70 -12.09 -4.00
C ILE A 252 -7.03 -11.57 -5.27
N SER A 253 -5.75 -11.90 -5.47
CA SER A 253 -4.96 -11.48 -6.62
C SER A 253 -5.52 -12.03 -7.93
N GLU A 254 -5.84 -13.33 -8.02
CA GLU A 254 -6.38 -13.95 -9.23
C GLU A 254 -7.72 -13.32 -9.65
N LYS A 255 -8.59 -13.02 -8.67
CA LYS A 255 -9.87 -12.36 -8.95
C LYS A 255 -9.65 -11.01 -9.67
N HIS A 256 -8.85 -10.12 -9.10
CA HIS A 256 -8.62 -8.79 -9.67
C HIS A 256 -7.76 -8.84 -10.93
N PHE A 257 -6.81 -9.78 -10.99
CA PHE A 257 -6.02 -10.03 -12.17
C PHE A 257 -6.92 -10.35 -13.37
N LYS A 258 -7.81 -11.34 -13.23
CA LYS A 258 -8.75 -11.74 -14.27
C LYS A 258 -9.77 -10.64 -14.60
N GLU A 259 -10.40 -10.06 -13.58
CA GLU A 259 -11.54 -9.14 -13.79
C GLU A 259 -11.14 -7.74 -14.23
N LYS A 260 -9.90 -7.32 -13.95
CA LYS A 260 -9.44 -5.95 -14.20
C LYS A 260 -8.16 -5.91 -15.02
N LEU A 261 -7.09 -6.52 -14.52
CA LEU A 261 -5.73 -6.29 -15.06
C LEU A 261 -5.49 -6.95 -16.43
N VAL A 262 -6.00 -8.15 -16.66
CA VAL A 262 -5.82 -8.87 -17.94
C VAL A 262 -6.25 -8.02 -19.13
N SER A 263 -7.43 -7.38 -19.03
CA SER A 263 -7.96 -6.51 -20.08
C SER A 263 -7.36 -5.11 -20.03
N SER A 264 -7.35 -4.45 -18.87
CA SER A 264 -6.93 -3.05 -18.76
C SER A 264 -5.45 -2.85 -19.12
N GLN A 265 -4.61 -3.82 -18.79
CA GLN A 265 -3.19 -3.81 -19.11
C GLN A 265 -2.88 -4.51 -20.45
N ASN A 266 -3.89 -5.03 -21.16
CA ASN A 266 -3.74 -5.67 -22.46
C ASN A 266 -2.62 -6.74 -22.48
N LEU A 267 -2.55 -7.57 -21.43
CA LEU A 267 -1.42 -8.46 -21.13
C LEU A 267 -1.19 -9.56 -22.17
N PHE A 268 -2.22 -9.96 -22.90
CA PHE A 268 -2.19 -10.94 -23.96
C PHE A 268 -2.51 -10.34 -25.33
N SER A 269 -2.45 -9.01 -25.50
CA SER A 269 -2.81 -8.36 -26.77
C SER A 269 -1.81 -8.64 -27.91
N ASN A 270 -0.51 -8.73 -27.58
CA ASN A 270 0.56 -8.94 -28.55
C ASN A 270 1.62 -9.91 -28.02
N GLU A 271 2.52 -10.31 -28.92
CA GLU A 271 3.54 -11.32 -28.68
C GLU A 271 4.50 -10.93 -27.56
N GLU A 272 5.07 -9.73 -27.62
CA GLU A 272 5.95 -9.23 -26.56
C GLU A 272 5.36 -9.38 -25.15
N ARG A 273 4.05 -9.10 -24.99
CA ARG A 273 3.40 -9.14 -23.68
C ARG A 273 3.05 -10.56 -23.23
N PHE A 274 2.48 -11.39 -24.11
CA PHE A 274 2.16 -12.76 -23.70
C PHE A 274 3.39 -13.64 -23.55
N GLU A 275 4.50 -13.33 -24.24
CA GLU A 275 5.77 -14.04 -24.08
C GLU A 275 6.33 -13.89 -22.66
N LYS A 276 6.25 -12.69 -22.06
CA LYS A 276 6.61 -12.48 -20.64
C LYS A 276 5.83 -13.38 -19.68
N ILE A 277 4.59 -13.74 -20.02
CA ILE A 277 3.78 -14.67 -19.23
C ILE A 277 4.20 -16.12 -19.51
N LEU A 278 4.47 -16.47 -20.76
CA LEU A 278 4.92 -17.81 -21.14
C LEU A 278 6.29 -18.16 -20.55
N GLU A 279 7.20 -17.19 -20.43
CA GLU A 279 8.52 -17.35 -19.78
C GLU A 279 8.42 -17.78 -18.31
N MET A 280 7.29 -17.53 -17.65
CA MET A 280 7.05 -17.98 -16.28
C MET A 280 6.74 -19.49 -16.20
N ILE A 281 6.41 -20.14 -17.31
CA ILE A 281 5.96 -21.52 -17.38
C ILE A 281 7.12 -22.41 -17.87
N PRO A 282 7.59 -23.40 -17.09
CA PRO A 282 8.77 -24.21 -17.45
C PRO A 282 8.49 -25.29 -18.50
N ASP A 283 7.23 -25.59 -18.81
CA ASP A 283 6.85 -26.67 -19.74
C ASP A 283 6.79 -26.14 -21.19
N GLU A 284 7.86 -26.39 -21.95
CA GLU A 284 7.99 -25.96 -23.35
C GLU A 284 6.90 -26.52 -24.28
N SER A 285 6.37 -27.71 -23.98
CA SER A 285 5.29 -28.30 -24.77
C SER A 285 4.02 -27.47 -24.62
N VAL A 286 3.70 -27.07 -23.38
CA VAL A 286 2.52 -26.24 -23.09
C VAL A 286 2.69 -24.84 -23.67
N THR A 287 3.85 -24.21 -23.50
CA THR A 287 4.08 -22.85 -24.03
C THR A 287 4.08 -22.83 -25.55
N SER A 288 4.63 -23.86 -26.22
CA SER A 288 4.61 -23.98 -27.69
C SER A 288 3.19 -24.15 -28.25
N GLU A 289 2.35 -24.97 -27.59
CA GLU A 289 0.93 -25.11 -27.97
C GLU A 289 0.15 -23.79 -27.80
N LEU A 290 0.37 -23.07 -26.70
CA LEU A 290 -0.25 -21.77 -26.46
C LEU A 290 0.19 -20.73 -27.50
N ARG A 291 1.49 -20.69 -27.80
CA ARG A 291 2.07 -19.80 -28.82
C ARG A 291 1.42 -20.04 -30.19
N GLY A 292 1.33 -21.29 -30.62
CA GLY A 292 0.66 -21.65 -31.89
C GLY A 292 -0.80 -21.18 -31.92
N ALA A 293 -1.58 -21.49 -30.88
CA ALA A 293 -2.98 -21.10 -30.79
C ALA A 293 -3.19 -19.58 -30.82
N TRP A 294 -2.31 -18.81 -30.17
CA TRP A 294 -2.42 -17.35 -30.11
C TRP A 294 -1.93 -16.68 -31.40
N GLN A 295 -0.90 -17.22 -32.07
CA GLN A 295 -0.44 -16.69 -33.35
C GLN A 295 -1.46 -16.94 -34.47
N GLU A 296 -2.15 -18.09 -34.49
CA GLU A 296 -3.21 -18.39 -35.45
C GLU A 296 -4.43 -17.47 -35.29
N SER A 297 -4.75 -17.08 -34.05
CA SER A 297 -5.88 -16.19 -33.73
C SER A 297 -5.74 -14.75 -34.23
N ARG A 298 -4.55 -14.31 -34.66
CA ARG A 298 -4.32 -12.96 -35.25
C ARG A 298 -5.16 -12.70 -36.51
N ARG A 299 -5.70 -13.74 -37.15
CA ARG A 299 -6.50 -13.62 -38.39
C ARG A 299 -7.97 -13.27 -38.14
N SER A 300 -8.42 -13.20 -36.89
CA SER A 300 -9.80 -12.87 -36.54
C SER A 300 -9.85 -11.50 -35.87
N SER A 301 -10.65 -10.58 -36.41
CA SER A 301 -10.83 -9.20 -35.95
C SER A 301 -11.65 -9.13 -34.64
N ASN A 302 -11.17 -9.75 -33.58
CA ASN A 302 -11.79 -9.69 -32.27
C ASN A 302 -11.33 -8.44 -31.50
N LEU A 303 -12.24 -7.84 -30.73
CA LEU A 303 -11.94 -6.73 -29.81
C LEU A 303 -10.80 -7.12 -28.87
N ASN A 304 -9.87 -6.19 -28.60
CA ASN A 304 -8.71 -6.42 -27.72
C ASN A 304 -9.11 -6.90 -26.31
N GLU A 305 -10.26 -6.51 -25.78
CA GLU A 305 -10.70 -7.03 -24.48
C GLU A 305 -11.01 -8.53 -24.53
N ALA A 306 -11.78 -8.97 -25.54
CA ALA A 306 -12.19 -10.35 -25.71
C ALA A 306 -10.99 -11.28 -25.95
N ILE A 307 -9.96 -10.80 -26.65
CA ILE A 307 -8.74 -11.59 -26.90
C ILE A 307 -7.95 -11.82 -25.60
N ASN A 308 -7.84 -10.81 -24.75
CA ASN A 308 -7.09 -10.91 -23.49
C ASN A 308 -7.71 -11.96 -22.55
N VAL A 309 -9.02 -11.86 -22.34
CA VAL A 309 -9.76 -12.79 -21.47
C VAL A 309 -9.72 -14.21 -22.05
N SER A 310 -9.97 -14.37 -23.36
CA SER A 310 -9.98 -15.69 -24.00
C SER A 310 -8.62 -16.39 -23.92
N ARG A 311 -7.52 -15.65 -24.11
CA ARG A 311 -6.15 -16.19 -24.01
C ARG A 311 -5.82 -16.60 -22.58
N TRP A 312 -6.20 -15.80 -21.58
CA TRP A 312 -6.05 -16.15 -20.18
C TRP A 312 -6.82 -17.43 -19.82
N GLU A 313 -8.08 -17.56 -20.24
CA GLU A 313 -8.88 -18.77 -19.97
C GLU A 313 -8.28 -20.02 -20.65
N LEU A 314 -7.76 -19.89 -21.87
CA LEU A 314 -7.07 -20.99 -22.54
C LEU A 314 -5.82 -21.44 -21.78
N LEU A 315 -4.98 -20.48 -21.35
CA LEU A 315 -3.80 -20.76 -20.53
C LEU A 315 -4.19 -21.47 -19.23
N LYS A 316 -5.21 -20.95 -18.53
CA LYS A 316 -5.70 -21.54 -17.29
C LYS A 316 -6.19 -22.98 -17.50
N CYS A 317 -6.97 -23.24 -18.54
CA CYS A 317 -7.45 -24.58 -18.89
C CYS A 317 -6.30 -25.56 -19.14
N LYS A 318 -5.24 -25.12 -19.83
CA LYS A 318 -4.06 -25.95 -20.12
C LYS A 318 -3.28 -26.27 -18.84
N LEU A 319 -2.98 -25.27 -18.02
CA LEU A 319 -2.22 -25.45 -16.77
C LEU A 319 -2.98 -26.26 -15.72
N GLN A 320 -4.32 -26.20 -15.71
CA GLN A 320 -5.15 -26.94 -14.76
C GLN A 320 -5.57 -28.33 -15.24
N SER A 321 -5.25 -28.68 -16.50
CA SER A 321 -5.51 -29.98 -17.10
C SER A 321 -5.00 -31.14 -16.25
N ARG A 322 -5.73 -32.25 -16.24
CA ARG A 322 -5.33 -33.49 -15.53
C ARG A 322 -3.99 -34.05 -16.02
N LYS A 323 -3.56 -33.68 -17.24
CA LYS A 323 -2.26 -34.06 -17.81
C LYS A 323 -1.08 -33.37 -17.11
N HIS A 324 -1.26 -32.17 -16.57
CA HIS A 324 -0.17 -31.35 -16.02
C HIS A 324 -0.40 -31.02 -14.53
N LYS A 325 -0.50 -32.05 -13.67
CA LYS A 325 -0.76 -31.86 -12.23
C LYS A 325 0.25 -30.94 -11.53
N GLY A 326 1.51 -30.91 -11.99
CA GLY A 326 2.56 -30.05 -11.45
C GLY A 326 2.45 -28.57 -11.86
N LEU A 327 1.63 -28.24 -12.86
CA LEU A 327 1.55 -26.89 -13.41
C LEU A 327 0.42 -26.03 -12.82
N ARG A 328 -0.44 -26.60 -11.97
CA ARG A 328 -1.60 -25.89 -11.42
C ARG A 328 -1.22 -24.57 -10.76
N LYS A 329 -0.16 -24.60 -9.96
CA LYS A 329 0.37 -23.47 -9.19
C LYS A 329 0.83 -22.29 -10.04
N PHE A 330 1.10 -22.50 -11.33
CA PHE A 330 1.55 -21.43 -12.21
C PHE A 330 0.45 -20.42 -12.51
N VAL A 331 -0.83 -20.82 -12.43
CA VAL A 331 -1.95 -19.87 -12.51
C VAL A 331 -1.87 -18.88 -11.34
N GLU A 332 -1.68 -19.39 -10.12
CA GLU A 332 -1.52 -18.56 -8.94
C GLU A 332 -0.22 -17.74 -8.98
N GLU A 333 0.90 -18.31 -9.44
CA GLU A 333 2.18 -17.58 -9.56
C GLU A 333 2.13 -16.44 -10.57
N ILE A 334 1.46 -16.63 -11.71
CA ILE A 334 1.23 -15.57 -12.70
C ILE A 334 0.37 -14.47 -12.06
N ALA A 335 -0.77 -14.82 -11.49
CA ALA A 335 -1.65 -13.84 -10.86
C ALA A 335 -0.94 -13.06 -9.73
N LEU A 336 -0.16 -13.74 -8.90
CA LEU A 336 0.62 -13.10 -7.85
C LEU A 336 1.70 -12.19 -8.43
N SER A 337 2.45 -12.61 -9.45
CA SER A 337 3.53 -11.78 -10.01
C SER A 337 3.01 -10.46 -10.62
N TYR A 338 1.80 -10.48 -11.17
CA TYR A 338 1.18 -9.31 -11.81
C TYR A 338 0.32 -8.44 -10.89
N ALA A 339 -0.16 -8.98 -9.75
CA ALA A 339 -1.13 -8.26 -8.92
C ALA A 339 -0.80 -8.22 -7.42
N TYR A 340 0.11 -9.07 -6.93
CA TYR A 340 0.42 -9.15 -5.51
C TYR A 340 1.10 -7.85 -5.00
N PRO A 341 0.86 -7.45 -3.74
CA PRO A 341 1.47 -6.26 -3.17
C PRO A 341 3.02 -6.34 -3.21
N ARG A 342 3.65 -5.29 -3.71
CA ARG A 342 5.10 -5.06 -3.65
C ARG A 342 5.35 -4.08 -2.51
N LEU A 343 6.05 -4.54 -1.47
CA LEU A 343 6.27 -3.78 -0.24
C LEU A 343 7.65 -3.13 -0.28
N ASP A 344 7.71 -1.85 0.10
CA ASP A 344 8.98 -1.23 0.47
C ASP A 344 9.43 -1.79 1.84
N MET A 345 10.38 -2.71 1.80
CA MET A 345 10.86 -3.39 2.99
C MET A 345 11.64 -2.45 3.93
N GLU A 346 12.27 -1.39 3.44
CA GLU A 346 13.01 -0.45 4.29
C GLU A 346 12.04 0.34 5.19
N VAL A 347 10.92 0.78 4.62
CA VAL A 347 9.86 1.47 5.36
C VAL A 347 9.20 0.52 6.37
N CYS A 348 8.94 -0.73 5.97
CA CYS A 348 8.23 -1.70 6.80
C CYS A 348 9.05 -2.20 8.01
N GLN A 349 10.37 -2.28 7.88
CA GLN A 349 11.24 -2.92 8.87
C GLN A 349 11.75 -1.95 9.94
N ALA A 350 12.10 -0.72 9.56
CA ALA A 350 12.85 0.17 10.43
C ALA A 350 11.95 0.89 11.45
N PHE A 351 12.28 0.81 12.74
CA PHE A 351 11.62 1.59 13.80
C PHE A 351 11.85 3.10 13.64
N SER A 352 13.00 3.52 13.10
CA SER A 352 13.44 4.92 13.02
C SER A 352 13.35 5.59 11.64
N SER A 353 12.86 4.90 10.61
CA SER A 353 12.61 5.53 9.30
C SER A 353 11.53 6.60 9.42
N PHE A 354 11.51 7.60 8.53
CA PHE A 354 10.26 8.32 8.28
C PHE A 354 9.53 7.61 7.15
N SER A 355 8.21 7.56 7.22
CA SER A 355 7.43 7.29 6.01
C SER A 355 7.44 8.58 5.20
N PRO A 356 7.76 8.54 3.89
CA PRO A 356 7.72 9.72 3.03
C PRO A 356 6.31 10.27 2.81
#